data_AF-A0A4R4Y2P3-F1
#
_entry.id   AF-A0A4R4Y2P3-F1
#
_cell.length_a   1.000
_cell.length_b   1.000
_cell.length_c   1.000
_cell.angle_alpha   90.00
_cell.angle_beta   90.00
_cell.angle_gamma   90.00
#
_symmetry.space_group_name_H-M   'P 1'
#
loop_
_entity.id
_entity.type
_entity.pdbx_description
1 polymer ?
#
loop_
_entity_poly.entity_id
_entity_poly.type
_entity_poly.pdbx_seq_one_letter_code
_entity_poly.pdbx_strand_id
1 'polypeptide(L)'
;MHVDSLCSQPAGPISPDVIKKVGEWTLERLPEATKRALDDDSVPSAFLAEIDSVVLTDLPDVVDLTQVEARRLLVDLGFCGSAVARVATESGHDVAHLLGTLGVGAHRRTFRDYYADLATRSGVGHPPRQTFVSTITWNAPTIEVRVDDTVAATLPSVFDDQRTRTWTGTSDEASLWLLFKKCAGLGAVANVALAPVVFGDLPVDSPDAPGRLAVATAAMEEMQDQMRIFSMAGNRAGGMSADVFIYGIRQFGVPWEDGAEAPSGPHEAEWIKRDVMLGLRSPNYLADVRRRYPMLLEPDVHAIEKAIGQPSLAEKLREAWRSDLRDEVDAATKARLAATTMAARSLWRATGRCSSAHLGLARKFLFSHLRKQARTSTPPTAVSNDSGITGMTEQDVVRLAEQRLRGVFDDILRHVDPKSLVAAEAELGRRPSPACTLVVPGIDAGRVRDLPNRRCGDRTSESGQFALDPSVPPPRVRGPGEDRCGLDGEDVVPAAAGE
;
A
#
# COMPACT_ATOMS: atom_id res chain seq x y z
N MET A 1 -3.76 -6.93 67.29
CA MET A 1 -4.56 -8.18 67.16
C MET A 1 -6.00 -7.73 67.36
N HIS A 2 -6.87 -7.52 66.37
CA HIS A 2 -7.00 -7.98 64.98
C HIS A 2 -7.07 -6.81 64.00
N VAL A 3 -6.67 -7.07 62.76
CA VAL A 3 -6.62 -6.14 61.62
C VAL A 3 -7.90 -6.33 60.81
N ASP A 4 -8.58 -5.24 60.50
CA ASP A 4 -9.75 -5.19 59.64
C ASP A 4 -9.41 -5.61 58.21
N SER A 5 -10.20 -6.54 57.70
CA SER A 5 -10.20 -6.99 56.32
C SER A 5 -10.96 -5.95 55.47
N LEU A 6 -10.21 -5.05 54.83
CA LEU A 6 -10.71 -4.28 53.70
C LEU A 6 -10.74 -5.19 52.47
N CYS A 7 -11.88 -5.82 52.24
CA CYS A 7 -12.23 -6.37 50.94
C CYS A 7 -12.24 -5.23 49.91
N SER A 8 -11.20 -5.20 49.08
CA SER A 8 -11.16 -4.44 47.84
C SER A 8 -12.35 -4.84 46.98
N GLN A 9 -13.21 -3.87 46.66
CA GLN A 9 -14.27 -4.06 45.68
C GLN A 9 -13.64 -4.39 44.31
N PRO A 10 -14.26 -5.26 43.50
CA PRO A 10 -13.83 -5.45 42.12
C PRO A 10 -13.92 -4.13 41.38
N ALA A 11 -12.87 -3.78 40.63
CA ALA A 11 -12.87 -2.64 39.73
C ALA A 11 -14.17 -2.64 38.90
N GLY A 12 -14.90 -1.52 38.97
CA GLY A 12 -16.12 -1.35 38.19
C GLY A 12 -15.85 -1.50 36.69
N PRO A 13 -16.89 -1.73 35.87
CA PRO A 13 -16.73 -1.75 34.42
C PRO A 13 -16.07 -0.46 33.96
N ILE A 14 -14.98 -0.58 33.20
CA ILE A 14 -14.29 0.53 32.55
C ILE A 14 -15.31 1.32 31.74
N SER A 15 -15.33 2.65 31.92
CA SER A 15 -16.26 3.47 31.13
C SER A 15 -15.79 3.51 29.67
N PRO A 16 -16.63 3.11 28.69
CA PRO A 16 -16.42 3.36 27.26
C PRO A 16 -16.05 4.82 26.93
N ASP A 17 -16.33 5.74 27.85
CA ASP A 17 -16.07 7.17 27.73
C ASP A 17 -14.58 7.53 27.58
N VAL A 18 -13.65 6.75 28.17
CA VAL A 18 -12.20 7.08 28.11
C VAL A 18 -11.65 6.87 26.70
N ILE A 19 -11.93 5.71 26.09
CA ILE A 19 -11.46 5.40 24.73
C ILE A 19 -12.10 6.36 23.74
N LYS A 20 -13.38 6.69 23.94
CA LYS A 20 -14.08 7.68 23.14
C LYS A 20 -13.42 9.07 23.24
N LYS A 21 -13.07 9.53 24.44
CA LYS A 21 -12.34 10.80 24.67
C LYS A 21 -11.01 10.84 23.92
N VAL A 22 -10.24 9.75 23.95
CA VAL A 22 -8.97 9.62 23.20
C VAL A 22 -9.20 9.71 21.70
N GLY A 23 -10.23 9.01 21.19
CA GLY A 23 -10.59 9.05 19.78
C GLY A 23 -11.04 10.44 19.33
N GLU A 24 -11.84 11.15 20.12
CA GLU A 24 -12.28 12.53 19.85
C GLU A 24 -11.11 13.51 19.85
N TRP A 25 -10.21 13.43 20.85
CA TRP A 25 -9.02 14.29 20.89
C TRP A 25 -8.09 14.03 19.70
N THR A 26 -7.86 12.77 19.35
CA THR A 26 -7.02 12.41 18.19
C THR A 26 -7.62 12.93 16.89
N LEU A 27 -8.94 12.89 16.75
CA LEU A 27 -9.64 13.32 15.56
C LEU A 27 -9.70 14.85 15.42
N GLU A 28 -9.89 15.58 16.52
CA GLU A 28 -10.27 17.01 16.48
C GLU A 28 -9.23 17.97 17.04
N ARG A 29 -8.27 17.47 17.84
CA ARG A 29 -7.28 18.30 18.55
C ARG A 29 -5.85 18.00 18.12
N LEU A 30 -5.52 16.74 17.83
CA LEU A 30 -4.15 16.36 17.43
C LEU A 30 -3.60 17.21 16.26
N PRO A 31 -4.36 17.51 15.18
CA PRO A 31 -3.83 18.32 14.10
C PRO A 31 -3.38 19.73 14.52
N GLU A 32 -4.24 20.41 15.29
CA GLU A 32 -3.94 21.76 15.76
C GLU A 32 -2.86 21.76 16.84
N ALA A 33 -2.86 20.76 17.74
CA ALA A 33 -1.83 20.59 18.76
C ALA A 33 -0.45 20.36 18.12
N THR A 34 -0.39 19.49 17.11
CA THR A 34 0.87 19.21 16.40
C THR A 34 1.36 20.43 15.64
N LYS A 35 0.46 21.13 14.92
CA LYS A 35 0.83 22.36 14.22
C LYS A 35 1.40 23.40 15.18
N ARG A 36 0.75 23.66 16.33
CA ARG A 36 1.26 24.58 17.35
C ARG A 36 2.64 24.19 17.86
N ALA A 37 2.90 22.90 18.06
CA ALA A 37 4.18 22.39 18.54
C ALA A 37 5.32 22.55 17.53
N LEU A 38 5.02 22.53 16.24
CA LEU A 38 6.00 22.72 15.16
C LEU A 38 6.25 24.20 14.82
N ASP A 39 5.25 25.06 15.04
CA ASP A 39 5.36 26.50 14.75
C ASP A 39 6.11 27.29 15.87
N ASP A 40 6.31 26.70 17.06
CA ASP A 40 6.92 27.36 18.23
C ASP A 40 7.94 26.46 18.93
N ASP A 41 9.22 26.86 18.85
CA ASP A 41 10.38 26.14 19.40
C ASP A 41 10.31 25.87 20.92
N SER A 42 9.45 26.59 21.67
CA SER A 42 9.30 26.44 23.12
C SER A 42 8.21 25.43 23.55
N VAL A 43 7.38 24.98 22.60
CA VAL A 43 6.15 24.21 22.85
C VAL A 43 6.29 22.68 22.97
N PRO A 44 7.42 21.99 22.65
CA PRO A 44 7.49 20.53 22.77
C PRO A 44 7.06 19.98 24.14
N SER A 45 7.44 20.66 25.22
CA SER A 45 7.06 20.27 26.59
C SER A 45 5.54 20.38 26.86
N ALA A 46 4.90 21.45 26.36
CA ALA A 46 3.47 21.66 26.50
C ALA A 46 2.66 20.66 25.66
N PHE A 47 3.13 20.33 24.45
CA PHE A 47 2.54 19.31 23.60
C PHE A 47 2.57 17.92 24.27
N LEU A 48 3.73 17.53 24.82
CA LEU A 48 3.86 16.27 25.56
C LEU A 48 3.00 16.25 26.82
N ALA A 49 2.91 17.36 27.56
CA ALA A 49 2.04 17.46 28.73
C ALA A 49 0.55 17.36 28.37
N GLU A 50 0.13 17.90 27.22
CA GLU A 50 -1.24 17.77 26.71
C GLU A 50 -1.54 16.30 26.37
N ILE A 51 -0.66 15.61 25.66
CA ILE A 51 -0.81 14.16 25.37
C ILE A 51 -0.85 13.35 26.67
N ASP A 52 0.09 13.57 27.59
CA ASP A 52 0.18 12.81 28.84
C ASP A 52 -1.11 12.96 29.67
N SER A 53 -1.58 14.20 29.87
CA SER A 53 -2.74 14.49 30.72
C SER A 53 -4.09 14.15 30.07
N VAL A 54 -4.26 14.37 28.76
CA VAL A 54 -5.56 14.20 28.10
C VAL A 54 -5.72 12.81 27.51
N VAL A 55 -4.65 12.25 26.96
CA VAL A 55 -4.68 11.01 26.17
C VAL A 55 -4.22 9.80 26.98
N LEU A 56 -3.14 9.92 27.77
CA LEU A 56 -2.46 8.74 28.33
C LEU A 56 -2.84 8.40 29.78
N THR A 57 -3.08 9.41 30.63
CA THR A 57 -3.21 9.24 32.09
C THR A 57 -4.36 8.32 32.50
N ASP A 58 -5.51 8.44 31.84
CA ASP A 58 -6.74 7.72 32.24
C ASP A 58 -6.93 6.40 31.48
N LEU A 59 -5.98 5.99 30.62
CA LEU A 59 -6.13 4.78 29.81
C LEU A 59 -6.24 3.52 30.69
N PRO A 60 -7.14 2.58 30.34
CA PRO A 60 -7.33 1.34 31.09
C PRO A 60 -6.16 0.37 30.92
N ASP A 61 -6.09 -0.67 31.74
CA ASP A 61 -5.15 -1.75 31.50
C ASP A 61 -5.54 -2.56 30.26
N VAL A 62 -4.54 -2.99 29.48
CA VAL A 62 -4.75 -3.68 28.20
C VAL A 62 -5.53 -4.99 28.36
N VAL A 63 -5.40 -5.65 29.52
CA VAL A 63 -6.09 -6.92 29.81
C VAL A 63 -7.61 -6.77 29.81
N ASP A 64 -8.10 -5.58 30.12
CA ASP A 64 -9.53 -5.31 30.23
C ASP A 64 -10.16 -4.84 28.91
N LEU A 65 -9.35 -4.53 27.91
CA LEU A 65 -9.80 -4.09 26.59
C LEU A 65 -10.32 -5.25 25.75
N THR A 66 -11.37 -5.05 24.96
CA THR A 66 -11.70 -5.94 23.84
C THR A 66 -10.67 -5.82 22.70
N GLN A 67 -10.67 -6.77 21.76
CA GLN A 67 -9.80 -6.69 20.58
C GLN A 67 -10.09 -5.45 19.72
N VAL A 68 -11.36 -5.05 19.59
CA VAL A 68 -11.76 -3.88 18.80
C VAL A 68 -11.26 -2.60 19.46
N GLU A 69 -11.43 -2.48 20.78
CA GLU A 69 -10.90 -1.35 21.54
C GLU A 69 -9.38 -1.27 21.48
N ALA A 70 -8.68 -2.40 21.57
CA ALA A 70 -7.23 -2.43 21.41
C ALA A 70 -6.81 -1.95 20.01
N ARG A 71 -7.54 -2.34 18.95
CA ARG A 71 -7.28 -1.84 17.58
C ARG A 71 -7.57 -0.34 17.44
N ARG A 72 -8.64 0.18 18.05
CA ARG A 72 -8.94 1.63 18.08
C ARG A 72 -7.78 2.40 18.70
N LEU A 73 -7.32 1.96 19.88
CA LEU A 73 -6.19 2.58 20.56
C LEU A 73 -4.87 2.43 19.78
N LEU A 74 -4.63 1.32 19.07
CA LEU A 74 -3.47 1.20 18.18
C LEU A 74 -3.47 2.25 17.07
N VAL A 75 -4.65 2.59 16.53
CA VAL A 75 -4.77 3.68 15.55
C VAL A 75 -4.51 5.01 16.25
N ASP A 76 -5.29 5.35 17.27
CA ASP A 76 -5.25 6.68 17.90
C ASP A 76 -3.87 6.98 18.49
N LEU A 77 -3.31 6.06 19.29
CA LEU A 77 -1.97 6.20 19.85
C LEU A 77 -0.89 6.11 18.77
N GLY A 78 -1.13 5.40 17.68
CA GLY A 78 -0.22 5.40 16.52
C GLY A 78 -0.09 6.79 15.90
N PHE A 79 -1.20 7.52 15.78
CA PHE A 79 -1.20 8.91 15.32
C PHE A 79 -0.48 9.83 16.31
N CYS A 80 -0.74 9.70 17.61
CA CYS A 80 -0.02 10.44 18.66
C CYS A 80 1.49 10.17 18.65
N GLY A 81 1.90 8.90 18.60
CA GLY A 81 3.32 8.51 18.64
C GLY A 81 4.10 9.06 17.44
N SER A 82 3.52 9.02 16.24
CA SER A 82 4.16 9.60 15.05
C SER A 82 4.18 11.13 15.05
N ALA A 83 3.20 11.78 15.68
CA ALA A 83 3.25 13.22 15.91
C ALA A 83 4.36 13.60 16.90
N VAL A 84 4.51 12.85 18.01
CA VAL A 84 5.63 13.00 18.94
C VAL A 84 6.96 12.78 18.24
N ALA A 85 7.09 11.73 17.43
CA ALA A 85 8.33 11.44 16.70
C ALA A 85 8.71 12.57 15.72
N ARG A 86 7.72 13.16 15.05
CA ARG A 86 7.94 14.33 14.19
C ARG A 86 8.42 15.54 15.00
N VAL A 87 7.68 15.92 16.04
CA VAL A 87 8.04 17.08 16.89
C VAL A 87 9.42 16.88 17.52
N ALA A 88 9.72 15.68 18.02
CA ALA A 88 11.03 15.33 18.56
C ALA A 88 12.14 15.62 17.54
N THR A 89 11.97 15.10 16.31
CA THR A 89 12.96 15.21 15.24
C THR A 89 13.18 16.65 14.81
N GLU A 90 12.11 17.42 14.60
CA GLU A 90 12.21 18.82 14.16
C GLU A 90 12.78 19.73 15.27
N SER A 91 12.55 19.39 16.54
CA SER A 91 13.11 20.10 17.70
C SER A 91 14.49 19.60 18.15
N GLY A 92 15.09 18.61 17.46
CA GLY A 92 16.43 18.09 17.76
C GLY A 92 16.51 17.19 19.01
N HIS A 93 15.40 16.60 19.43
CA HIS A 93 15.32 15.64 20.53
C HIS A 93 15.33 14.19 20.04
N ASP A 94 15.79 13.28 20.90
CA ASP A 94 15.75 11.83 20.64
C ASP A 94 14.32 11.28 20.73
N VAL A 95 13.86 10.62 19.65
CA VAL A 95 12.49 10.08 19.53
C VAL A 95 12.22 9.01 20.57
N ALA A 96 13.14 8.05 20.73
CA ALA A 96 12.97 6.92 21.63
C ALA A 96 12.89 7.39 23.09
N HIS A 97 13.70 8.38 23.44
CA HIS A 97 13.69 9.02 24.75
C HIS A 97 12.36 9.71 25.04
N LEU A 98 11.85 10.56 24.13
CA LEU A 98 10.58 11.24 24.36
C LEU A 98 9.39 10.28 24.43
N LEU A 99 9.34 9.24 23.60
CA LEU A 99 8.32 8.20 23.72
C LEU A 99 8.48 7.40 25.04
N GLY A 100 9.71 7.21 25.51
CA GLY A 100 10.00 6.49 26.75
C GLY A 100 9.62 7.25 28.03
N THR A 101 9.49 8.58 28.00
CA THR A 101 9.08 9.39 29.16
C THR A 101 7.56 9.49 29.33
N LEU A 102 6.80 9.16 28.29
CA LEU A 102 5.33 9.16 28.32
C LEU A 102 4.80 7.96 29.13
N GLY A 103 4.08 8.25 30.21
CA GLY A 103 3.52 7.25 31.11
C GLY A 103 2.03 7.01 30.84
N VAL A 104 1.63 5.76 30.72
CA VAL A 104 0.29 5.34 30.35
C VAL A 104 -0.45 4.69 31.52
N GLY A 105 -1.69 5.12 31.72
CA GLY A 105 -2.61 4.61 32.73
C GLY A 105 -2.18 4.87 34.17
N ALA A 106 -2.94 4.32 35.11
CA ALA A 106 -2.71 4.49 36.55
C ALA A 106 -1.33 3.98 37.00
N HIS A 107 -0.81 2.95 36.34
CA HIS A 107 0.50 2.36 36.65
C HIS A 107 1.68 3.04 35.94
N ARG A 108 1.42 4.10 35.14
CA ARG A 108 2.44 4.88 34.42
C ARG A 108 3.42 4.00 33.64
N ARG A 109 2.89 2.98 32.95
CA ARG A 109 3.70 2.12 32.06
C ARG A 109 4.28 2.95 30.92
N THR A 110 5.44 2.57 30.37
CA THR A 110 5.98 3.31 29.22
C THR A 110 5.02 3.21 28.03
N PHE A 111 4.96 4.27 27.22
CA PHE A 111 4.14 4.28 26.00
C PHE A 111 4.47 3.11 25.07
N ARG A 112 5.75 2.78 24.90
CA ARG A 112 6.20 1.67 24.05
C ARG A 112 5.71 0.31 24.56
N ASP A 113 5.81 0.05 25.86
CA ASP A 113 5.35 -1.22 26.45
C ASP A 113 3.83 -1.35 26.36
N TYR A 114 3.10 -0.27 26.65
CA TYR A 114 1.65 -0.26 26.52
C TYR A 114 1.20 -0.48 25.06
N TYR A 115 1.85 0.18 24.11
CA TYR A 115 1.58 0.00 22.68
C TYR A 115 1.88 -1.42 22.20
N ALA A 116 2.96 -2.05 22.70
CA ALA A 116 3.29 -3.43 22.38
C ALA A 116 2.25 -4.43 22.91
N ASP A 117 1.73 -4.21 24.13
CA ASP A 117 0.66 -5.01 24.69
C ASP A 117 -0.64 -4.83 23.90
N LEU A 118 -0.98 -3.60 23.47
CA LEU A 118 -2.12 -3.38 22.57
C LEU A 118 -1.96 -4.16 21.26
N ALA A 119 -0.74 -4.17 20.70
CA ALA A 119 -0.43 -4.88 19.47
C ALA A 119 -0.69 -6.38 19.62
N THR A 120 -0.30 -6.96 20.76
CA THR A 120 -0.62 -8.34 21.15
C THR A 120 -2.13 -8.54 21.34
N ARG A 121 -2.79 -7.65 22.10
CA ARG A 121 -4.22 -7.72 22.42
C ARG A 121 -5.13 -7.57 21.19
N SER A 122 -4.64 -6.96 20.12
CA SER A 122 -5.37 -6.82 18.85
C SER A 122 -5.74 -8.15 18.19
N GLY A 123 -5.02 -9.24 18.55
CA GLY A 123 -5.30 -10.61 18.11
C GLY A 123 -4.92 -10.95 16.67
N VAL A 124 -4.13 -10.09 15.99
CA VAL A 124 -3.75 -10.27 14.58
C VAL A 124 -2.24 -10.23 14.32
N GLY A 125 -1.43 -10.35 15.39
CA GLY A 125 0.02 -10.22 15.29
C GLY A 125 0.44 -8.85 14.73
N HIS A 126 -0.21 -7.77 15.19
CA HIS A 126 0.15 -6.42 14.79
C HIS A 126 1.56 -6.09 15.31
N PRO A 127 2.45 -5.50 14.50
CA PRO A 127 3.75 -5.01 14.98
C PRO A 127 3.60 -3.93 16.07
N PRO A 128 4.50 -3.82 17.06
CA PRO A 128 4.41 -2.81 18.11
C PRO A 128 4.89 -1.42 17.63
N ARG A 129 4.39 -0.95 16.49
CA ARG A 129 4.71 0.32 15.84
C ARG A 129 3.57 0.71 14.90
N GLN A 130 3.53 1.95 14.42
CA GLN A 130 2.51 2.34 13.44
C GLN A 130 2.73 1.60 12.11
N THR A 131 1.65 1.03 11.55
CA THR A 131 1.69 0.25 10.30
C THR A 131 0.74 0.81 9.24
N PHE A 132 0.88 0.34 7.98
CA PHE A 132 -0.09 0.60 6.93
C PHE A 132 -1.51 0.24 7.40
N VAL A 133 -1.65 -0.87 8.14
CA VAL A 133 -2.96 -1.34 8.58
C VAL A 133 -3.61 -0.37 9.57
N SER A 134 -2.89 0.05 10.60
CA SER A 134 -3.40 0.99 11.60
C SER A 134 -3.63 2.38 11.02
N THR A 135 -2.76 2.85 10.12
CA THR A 135 -2.87 4.21 9.54
C THR A 135 -3.97 4.30 8.48
N ILE A 136 -4.24 3.21 7.75
CA ILE A 136 -5.08 3.24 6.55
C ILE A 136 -6.29 2.33 6.70
N THR A 137 -6.10 1.00 6.76
CA THR A 137 -7.24 0.08 6.65
C THR A 137 -8.16 0.14 7.86
N TRP A 138 -7.64 0.26 9.08
CA TRP A 138 -8.47 0.39 10.28
C TRP A 138 -8.99 1.82 10.47
N ASN A 139 -8.20 2.82 10.07
CA ASN A 139 -8.52 4.23 10.25
C ASN A 139 -9.61 4.74 9.30
N ALA A 140 -9.39 4.63 7.98
CA ALA A 140 -10.29 5.21 6.98
C ALA A 140 -11.68 4.55 7.01
N PRO A 141 -12.74 5.22 6.50
CA PRO A 141 -14.10 4.70 6.44
C PRO A 141 -14.19 3.28 5.89
N THR A 142 -15.20 2.54 6.33
CA THR A 142 -15.52 1.22 5.80
C THR A 142 -15.75 1.30 4.30
N ILE A 143 -15.22 0.33 3.56
CA ILE A 143 -15.50 0.20 2.13
C ILE A 143 -16.04 -1.19 1.83
N GLU A 144 -16.90 -1.26 0.83
CA GLU A 144 -17.34 -2.51 0.21
C GLU A 144 -16.91 -2.50 -1.25
N VAL A 145 -16.30 -3.60 -1.69
CA VAL A 145 -16.07 -3.88 -3.09
C VAL A 145 -17.15 -4.85 -3.55
N ARG A 146 -17.91 -4.46 -4.56
CA ARG A 146 -18.93 -5.31 -5.17
C ARG A 146 -18.43 -5.80 -6.52
N VAL A 147 -18.62 -7.09 -6.78
CA VAL A 147 -18.48 -7.67 -8.11
C VAL A 147 -19.90 -7.90 -8.60
N ASP A 148 -20.23 -7.20 -9.68
CA ASP A 148 -21.60 -6.99 -10.13
C ASP A 148 -22.44 -6.46 -8.96
N ASP A 149 -23.49 -7.19 -8.56
CA ASP A 149 -24.36 -6.81 -7.46
C ASP A 149 -24.04 -7.52 -6.14
N THR A 150 -22.94 -8.28 -6.05
CA THR A 150 -22.57 -9.05 -4.83
C THR A 150 -21.40 -8.41 -4.11
N VAL A 151 -21.50 -8.26 -2.78
CA VAL A 151 -20.37 -7.81 -1.95
C VAL A 151 -19.30 -8.89 -1.95
N ALA A 152 -18.16 -8.60 -2.58
CA ALA A 152 -17.03 -9.51 -2.70
C ALA A 152 -16.00 -9.32 -1.58
N ALA A 153 -15.85 -8.09 -1.08
CA ALA A 153 -15.01 -7.80 0.09
C ALA A 153 -15.56 -6.61 0.88
N THR A 154 -15.38 -6.65 2.20
CA THR A 154 -15.62 -5.53 3.10
C THR A 154 -14.37 -5.27 3.91
N LEU A 155 -13.85 -4.04 3.87
CA LEU A 155 -12.72 -3.62 4.70
C LEU A 155 -13.26 -2.66 5.77
N PRO A 156 -13.53 -3.15 7.00
CA PRO A 156 -14.16 -2.36 8.05
C PRO A 156 -13.22 -1.27 8.57
N SER A 157 -13.77 -0.10 8.90
CA SER A 157 -13.13 0.81 9.86
C SER A 157 -13.22 0.21 11.26
N VAL A 158 -12.26 0.51 12.14
CA VAL A 158 -12.41 0.20 13.57
C VAL A 158 -13.28 1.23 14.28
N PHE A 159 -13.58 2.38 13.66
CA PHE A 159 -14.36 3.45 14.24
C PHE A 159 -15.80 3.48 13.70
N ASP A 160 -16.76 3.67 14.60
CA ASP A 160 -18.18 3.68 14.25
C ASP A 160 -18.57 4.96 13.51
N ASP A 161 -17.89 6.08 13.79
CA ASP A 161 -18.12 7.41 13.21
C ASP A 161 -17.76 7.51 11.71
N GLN A 162 -17.08 6.50 11.15
CA GLN A 162 -16.54 6.49 9.78
C GLN A 162 -15.65 7.70 9.44
N ARG A 163 -15.12 8.41 10.43
CA ARG A 163 -14.23 9.57 10.25
C ARG A 163 -12.77 9.12 10.23
N THR A 164 -12.00 9.69 9.31
CA THR A 164 -10.57 9.41 9.20
C THR A 164 -9.79 10.27 10.19
N ARG A 165 -8.96 9.65 11.03
CA ARG A 165 -7.95 10.33 11.85
C ARG A 165 -6.82 10.80 10.92
N THR A 166 -6.36 12.01 11.14
CA THR A 166 -5.34 12.67 10.30
C THR A 166 -4.36 13.42 11.18
N TRP A 167 -3.13 13.57 10.73
CA TRP A 167 -2.17 14.43 11.42
C TRP A 167 -2.32 15.91 11.05
N THR A 168 -2.76 16.20 9.84
CA THR A 168 -2.81 17.57 9.30
C THR A 168 -4.18 18.22 9.45
N GLY A 169 -5.23 17.43 9.72
CA GLY A 169 -6.61 17.92 9.75
C GLY A 169 -7.16 18.24 8.36
N THR A 170 -6.44 17.90 7.28
CA THR A 170 -6.83 18.25 5.91
C THR A 170 -7.66 17.16 5.24
N SER A 171 -8.57 17.58 4.36
CA SER A 171 -9.32 16.67 3.49
C SER A 171 -8.42 15.91 2.52
N ASP A 172 -7.29 16.49 2.14
CA ASP A 172 -6.28 15.91 1.26
C ASP A 172 -5.72 14.62 1.86
N GLU A 173 -5.31 14.67 3.14
CA GLU A 173 -4.81 13.51 3.87
C GLU A 173 -5.88 12.42 4.04
N ALA A 174 -7.10 12.80 4.44
CA ALA A 174 -8.20 11.86 4.56
C ALA A 174 -8.53 11.17 3.21
N SER A 175 -8.46 11.92 2.10
CA SER A 175 -8.68 11.40 0.75
C SER A 175 -7.58 10.43 0.31
N LEU A 176 -6.33 10.69 0.70
CA LEU A 176 -5.21 9.78 0.44
C LEU A 176 -5.39 8.43 1.17
N TRP A 177 -5.74 8.47 2.47
CA TRP A 177 -6.01 7.24 3.23
C TRP A 177 -7.18 6.46 2.65
N LEU A 178 -8.25 7.15 2.23
CA LEU A 178 -9.37 6.49 1.57
C LEU A 178 -8.97 5.86 0.23
N LEU A 179 -8.14 6.53 -0.59
CA LEU A 179 -7.61 5.95 -1.83
C LEU A 179 -6.82 4.66 -1.54
N PHE A 180 -5.90 4.69 -0.58
CA PHE A 180 -5.10 3.51 -0.25
C PHE A 180 -5.97 2.37 0.28
N LYS A 181 -6.99 2.66 1.10
CA LYS A 181 -7.94 1.64 1.56
C LYS A 181 -8.74 1.04 0.40
N LYS A 182 -9.22 1.87 -0.54
CA LYS A 182 -9.87 1.40 -1.79
C LYS A 182 -8.97 0.47 -2.59
N CYS A 183 -7.69 0.82 -2.74
CA CYS A 183 -6.71 -0.01 -3.43
C CYS A 183 -6.50 -1.35 -2.71
N ALA A 184 -6.35 -1.35 -1.38
CA ALA A 184 -6.23 -2.58 -0.61
C ALA A 184 -7.48 -3.48 -0.77
N GLY A 185 -8.68 -2.91 -0.74
CA GLY A 185 -9.92 -3.67 -0.93
C GLY A 185 -10.05 -4.30 -2.31
N LEU A 186 -9.75 -3.55 -3.37
CA LEU A 186 -9.74 -4.07 -4.74
C LEU A 186 -8.64 -5.14 -4.92
N GLY A 187 -7.49 -4.94 -4.28
CA GLY A 187 -6.42 -5.93 -4.24
C GLY A 187 -6.87 -7.24 -3.58
N ALA A 188 -7.59 -7.17 -2.47
CA ALA A 188 -8.15 -8.33 -1.78
C ALA A 188 -9.14 -9.11 -2.67
N VAL A 189 -10.05 -8.42 -3.37
CA VAL A 189 -10.97 -9.08 -4.33
C VAL A 189 -10.20 -9.78 -5.44
N ALA A 190 -9.19 -9.12 -6.03
CA ALA A 190 -8.36 -9.73 -7.06
C ALA A 190 -7.66 -11.00 -6.55
N ASN A 191 -7.13 -10.96 -5.33
CA ASN A 191 -6.43 -12.08 -4.73
C ASN A 191 -7.37 -13.23 -4.35
N VAL A 192 -8.55 -12.96 -3.81
CA VAL A 192 -9.57 -13.98 -3.51
C VAL A 192 -10.04 -14.66 -4.80
N ALA A 193 -10.21 -13.92 -5.89
CA ALA A 193 -10.57 -14.50 -7.17
C ALA A 193 -9.43 -15.33 -7.80
N LEU A 194 -8.18 -14.88 -7.67
CA LEU A 194 -6.99 -15.54 -8.21
C LEU A 194 -6.58 -16.80 -7.42
N ALA A 195 -6.72 -16.76 -6.10
CA ALA A 195 -6.20 -17.77 -5.18
C ALA A 195 -6.62 -19.22 -5.50
N PRO A 196 -7.88 -19.55 -5.82
CA PRO A 196 -8.28 -20.92 -6.15
C PRO A 196 -7.48 -21.52 -7.31
N VAL A 197 -7.19 -20.72 -8.35
CA VAL A 197 -6.41 -21.16 -9.51
C VAL A 197 -4.94 -21.39 -9.12
N VAL A 198 -4.38 -20.48 -8.31
CA VAL A 198 -2.97 -20.53 -7.89
C VAL A 198 -2.70 -21.55 -6.80
N PHE A 199 -3.64 -21.84 -5.91
CA PHE A 199 -3.47 -22.82 -4.84
C PHE A 199 -3.98 -24.21 -5.21
N GLY A 200 -4.63 -24.37 -6.37
CA GLY A 200 -4.97 -25.69 -6.93
C GLY A 200 -6.37 -26.18 -6.57
N ASP A 201 -7.17 -25.37 -5.88
CA ASP A 201 -8.61 -25.63 -5.66
C ASP A 201 -9.41 -25.59 -6.97
N LEU A 202 -8.87 -24.90 -7.99
CA LEU A 202 -9.41 -24.83 -9.34
C LEU A 202 -8.32 -25.11 -10.38
N PRO A 203 -8.43 -26.18 -11.19
CA PRO A 203 -7.47 -26.46 -12.27
C PRO A 203 -7.39 -25.32 -13.29
N VAL A 204 -6.22 -25.12 -13.91
CA VAL A 204 -6.00 -24.05 -14.90
C VAL A 204 -6.75 -24.29 -16.22
N ASP A 205 -7.11 -25.53 -16.53
CA ASP A 205 -7.92 -25.92 -17.67
C ASP A 205 -9.43 -25.98 -17.33
N SER A 206 -9.81 -25.61 -16.10
CA SER A 206 -11.22 -25.54 -15.70
C SER A 206 -11.98 -24.50 -16.53
N PRO A 207 -13.24 -24.77 -16.91
CA PRO A 207 -14.09 -23.77 -17.55
C PRO A 207 -14.32 -22.53 -16.68
N ASP A 208 -14.14 -22.60 -15.36
CA ASP A 208 -14.35 -21.45 -14.46
C ASP A 208 -13.11 -20.58 -14.27
N ALA A 209 -11.91 -21.10 -14.55
CA ALA A 209 -10.65 -20.40 -14.33
C ALA A 209 -10.57 -19.06 -15.08
N PRO A 210 -10.96 -18.94 -16.37
CA PRO A 210 -10.97 -17.66 -17.06
C PRO A 210 -11.89 -16.62 -16.40
N GLY A 211 -13.05 -17.05 -15.88
CA GLY A 211 -14.00 -16.16 -15.20
C GLY A 211 -13.44 -15.58 -13.90
N ARG A 212 -12.74 -16.41 -13.11
CA ARG A 212 -12.03 -15.97 -11.90
C ARG A 212 -10.96 -14.92 -12.22
N LEU A 213 -10.17 -15.13 -13.27
CA LEU A 213 -9.15 -14.18 -13.71
C LEU A 213 -9.76 -12.90 -14.29
N ALA A 214 -10.94 -12.97 -14.91
CA ALA A 214 -11.68 -11.80 -15.37
C ALA A 214 -12.14 -10.92 -14.19
N VAL A 215 -12.65 -11.51 -13.11
CA VAL A 215 -13.01 -10.77 -11.87
C VAL A 215 -11.78 -10.07 -11.30
N ALA A 216 -10.65 -10.77 -11.19
CA ALA A 216 -9.41 -10.16 -10.74
C ALA A 216 -8.96 -9.01 -11.66
N THR A 217 -9.12 -9.17 -12.98
CA THR A 217 -8.78 -8.13 -13.97
C THR A 217 -9.65 -6.88 -13.76
N ALA A 218 -10.96 -7.04 -13.61
CA ALA A 218 -11.89 -5.93 -13.38
C ALA A 218 -11.56 -5.17 -12.08
N ALA A 219 -11.19 -5.87 -11.01
CA ALA A 219 -10.78 -5.24 -9.77
C ALA A 219 -9.49 -4.38 -9.94
N MET A 220 -8.53 -4.87 -10.73
CA MET A 220 -7.33 -4.10 -11.04
C MET A 220 -7.64 -2.90 -11.95
N GLU A 221 -8.53 -3.04 -12.93
CA GLU A 221 -8.94 -1.92 -13.79
C GLU A 221 -9.64 -0.82 -12.99
N GLU A 222 -10.54 -1.19 -12.08
CA GLU A 222 -11.18 -0.23 -11.15
C GLU A 222 -10.13 0.42 -10.23
N MET A 223 -9.11 -0.33 -9.77
CA MET A 223 -8.02 0.23 -8.95
C MET A 223 -7.24 1.29 -9.72
N GLN A 224 -6.91 1.01 -10.99
CA GLN A 224 -6.26 1.95 -11.88
C GLN A 224 -7.10 3.22 -12.03
N ASP A 225 -8.42 3.08 -12.21
CA ASP A 225 -9.33 4.20 -12.35
C ASP A 225 -9.44 5.03 -11.07
N GLN A 226 -9.50 4.42 -9.88
CA GLN A 226 -9.48 5.17 -8.62
C GLN A 226 -8.19 5.99 -8.46
N MET A 227 -7.03 5.42 -8.79
CA MET A 227 -5.75 6.16 -8.77
C MET A 227 -5.76 7.30 -9.78
N ARG A 228 -6.31 7.09 -10.98
CA ARG A 228 -6.40 8.12 -12.03
C ARG A 228 -7.35 9.24 -11.61
N ILE A 229 -8.53 8.91 -11.10
CA ILE A 229 -9.52 9.86 -10.59
C ILE A 229 -8.88 10.72 -9.51
N PHE A 230 -8.22 10.10 -8.52
CA PHE A 230 -7.53 10.85 -7.47
C PHE A 230 -6.42 11.77 -8.01
N SER A 231 -5.65 11.30 -9.01
CA SER A 231 -4.59 12.11 -9.62
C SER A 231 -5.14 13.32 -10.39
N MET A 232 -6.28 13.17 -11.06
CA MET A 232 -6.89 14.23 -11.88
C MET A 232 -7.81 15.15 -11.09
N ALA A 233 -8.42 14.64 -10.02
CA ALA A 233 -9.13 15.45 -9.06
C ALA A 233 -8.12 16.46 -8.49
N GLY A 234 -8.26 17.74 -8.83
CA GLY A 234 -7.53 18.77 -8.10
C GLY A 234 -7.94 18.77 -6.62
N ASN A 235 -7.31 19.61 -5.82
CA ASN A 235 -7.52 19.68 -4.36
C ASN A 235 -9.00 19.91 -3.95
N ARG A 236 -9.85 20.41 -4.86
CA ARG A 236 -11.27 20.69 -4.60
C ARG A 236 -12.23 19.52 -4.89
N ALA A 237 -11.76 18.43 -5.50
CA ALA A 237 -12.60 17.32 -5.97
C ALA A 237 -12.21 15.95 -5.34
N GLY A 238 -11.58 15.96 -4.17
CA GLY A 238 -11.14 14.74 -3.48
C GLY A 238 -9.78 14.18 -3.94
N GLY A 239 -8.97 15.01 -4.62
CA GLY A 239 -7.53 14.76 -4.79
C GLY A 239 -6.70 15.46 -3.71
N MET A 240 -5.38 15.50 -3.90
CA MET A 240 -4.44 16.03 -2.91
C MET A 240 -3.43 17.01 -3.53
N SER A 241 -3.03 18.00 -2.75
CA SER A 241 -1.88 18.87 -3.06
C SER A 241 -0.56 18.13 -2.83
N ALA A 242 0.38 18.29 -3.77
CA ALA A 242 1.73 17.76 -3.60
C ALA A 242 2.50 18.42 -2.44
N ASP A 243 2.23 19.70 -2.15
CA ASP A 243 2.85 20.39 -1.01
C ASP A 243 2.33 19.84 0.33
N VAL A 244 1.03 19.53 0.43
CA VAL A 244 0.45 18.90 1.63
C VAL A 244 1.06 17.53 1.85
N PHE A 245 1.30 16.77 0.78
CA PHE A 245 1.99 15.48 0.90
C PHE A 245 3.44 15.66 1.38
N ILE A 246 4.25 16.46 0.69
CA ILE A 246 5.69 16.59 0.97
C ILE A 246 5.96 17.23 2.33
N TYR A 247 5.30 18.33 2.67
CA TYR A 247 5.61 19.11 3.88
C TYR A 247 4.69 18.80 5.07
N GLY A 248 3.53 18.19 4.79
CA GLY A 248 2.56 17.79 5.81
C GLY A 248 2.65 16.31 6.13
N ILE A 249 2.02 15.49 5.30
CA ILE A 249 1.73 14.07 5.57
C ILE A 249 3.02 13.25 5.70
N ARG A 250 3.94 13.40 4.75
CA ARG A 250 5.18 12.61 4.67
C ARG A 250 6.06 12.78 5.91
N GLN A 251 6.03 13.96 6.53
CA GLN A 251 6.88 14.32 7.66
C GLN A 251 6.50 13.60 8.96
N PHE A 252 5.37 12.89 8.99
CA PHE A 252 5.00 11.99 10.07
C PHE A 252 5.57 10.57 9.91
N GLY A 253 6.25 10.29 8.79
CA GLY A 253 6.94 9.02 8.55
C GLY A 253 8.28 8.89 9.27
N VAL A 254 8.38 9.37 10.51
CA VAL A 254 9.58 9.26 11.34
C VAL A 254 9.56 7.90 12.05
N PRO A 255 10.59 7.05 11.91
CA PRO A 255 10.71 5.82 12.67
C PRO A 255 10.74 6.09 14.18
N TRP A 256 10.00 5.29 14.96
CA TRP A 256 10.03 5.39 16.43
C TRP A 256 11.29 4.77 17.04
N GLU A 257 11.99 3.93 16.27
CA GLU A 257 13.18 3.19 16.64
C GLU A 257 14.10 3.12 15.43
N ASP A 258 15.41 3.06 15.67
CA ASP A 258 16.41 2.93 14.62
C ASP A 258 16.18 1.67 13.78
N GLY A 259 16.26 1.83 12.46
CA GLY A 259 16.11 0.73 11.50
C GLY A 259 14.67 0.30 11.21
N ALA A 260 13.66 0.88 11.87
CA ALA A 260 12.27 0.66 11.52
C ALA A 260 11.86 1.45 10.26
N GLU A 261 11.05 0.84 9.38
CA GLU A 261 10.45 1.57 8.27
C GLU A 261 9.17 2.30 8.72
N ALA A 262 8.87 3.43 8.09
CA ALA A 262 7.60 4.13 8.28
C ALA A 262 6.44 3.46 7.51
N PRO A 263 5.18 3.58 7.98
CA PRO A 263 4.02 3.05 7.26
C PRO A 263 3.90 3.68 5.88
N SER A 264 3.82 2.86 4.83
CA SER A 264 3.94 3.31 3.44
C SER A 264 3.28 2.34 2.45
N GLY A 265 3.04 2.79 1.21
CA GLY A 265 2.43 1.97 0.15
C GLY A 265 3.12 0.60 -0.10
N PRO A 266 4.46 0.49 -0.06
CA PRO A 266 5.16 -0.80 -0.10
C PRO A 266 4.78 -1.83 0.98
N HIS A 267 4.10 -1.42 2.05
CA HIS A 267 3.58 -2.29 3.11
C HIS A 267 2.14 -2.77 2.86
N GLU A 268 1.57 -2.52 1.67
CA GLU A 268 0.26 -3.03 1.28
C GLU A 268 0.38 -4.53 0.88
N ALA A 269 -0.15 -5.41 1.72
CA ALA A 269 0.05 -6.85 1.61
C ALA A 269 -0.62 -7.48 0.38
N GLU A 270 -1.77 -6.97 -0.08
CA GLU A 270 -2.48 -7.55 -1.21
C GLU A 270 -1.71 -7.37 -2.52
N TRP A 271 -0.96 -6.28 -2.67
CA TRP A 271 -0.05 -6.09 -3.79
C TRP A 271 1.05 -7.14 -3.83
N ILE A 272 1.69 -7.41 -2.69
CA ILE A 272 2.78 -8.39 -2.57
C ILE A 272 2.27 -9.79 -2.87
N LYS A 273 1.14 -10.19 -2.27
CA LYS A 273 0.50 -11.50 -2.51
C LYS A 273 0.25 -11.71 -4.00
N ARG A 274 -0.31 -10.69 -4.69
CA ARG A 274 -0.62 -10.76 -6.13
C ARG A 274 0.63 -10.90 -6.98
N ASP A 275 1.63 -10.07 -6.74
CA ASP A 275 2.90 -10.10 -7.49
C ASP A 275 3.51 -11.52 -7.45
N VAL A 276 3.59 -12.13 -6.26
CA VAL A 276 4.11 -13.49 -6.09
C VAL A 276 3.22 -14.52 -6.77
N MET A 277 1.90 -14.47 -6.56
CA MET A 277 0.94 -15.40 -7.18
C MET A 277 0.98 -15.37 -8.72
N LEU A 278 1.23 -14.20 -9.31
CA LEU A 278 1.32 -14.05 -10.76
C LEU A 278 2.69 -14.41 -11.34
N GLY A 279 3.75 -14.45 -10.52
CA GLY A 279 5.08 -14.92 -10.93
C GLY A 279 6.21 -13.90 -10.82
N LEU A 280 6.01 -12.74 -10.19
CA LEU A 280 7.10 -11.81 -9.87
C LEU A 280 7.87 -12.33 -8.63
N ARG A 281 8.87 -13.19 -8.86
CA ARG A 281 9.52 -13.98 -7.78
C ARG A 281 11.04 -14.05 -7.91
N SER A 282 11.67 -13.02 -8.49
CA SER A 282 13.14 -13.00 -8.55
C SER A 282 13.72 -13.03 -7.13
N PRO A 283 14.89 -13.66 -6.90
CA PRO A 283 15.49 -13.75 -5.56
C PRO A 283 15.62 -12.38 -4.87
N ASN A 284 16.01 -11.35 -5.62
CA ASN A 284 16.12 -9.98 -5.10
C ASN A 284 14.76 -9.41 -4.69
N TYR A 285 13.72 -9.63 -5.51
CA TYR A 285 12.36 -9.19 -5.16
C TYR A 285 11.85 -9.89 -3.89
N LEU A 286 12.07 -11.19 -3.75
CA LEU A 286 11.65 -11.92 -2.55
C LEU A 286 12.44 -11.51 -1.30
N ALA A 287 13.74 -11.20 -1.44
CA ALA A 287 14.53 -10.64 -0.34
C ALA A 287 13.98 -9.27 0.09
N ASP A 288 13.64 -8.41 -0.88
CA ASP A 288 12.99 -7.12 -0.61
C ASP A 288 11.63 -7.28 0.07
N VAL A 289 10.82 -8.26 -0.32
CA VAL A 289 9.55 -8.59 0.33
C VAL A 289 9.76 -9.00 1.78
N ARG A 290 10.69 -9.92 2.06
CA ARG A 290 10.96 -10.42 3.42
C ARG A 290 11.51 -9.35 4.35
N ARG A 291 12.29 -8.38 3.84
CA ARG A 291 12.74 -7.22 4.62
C ARG A 291 11.56 -6.43 5.22
N ARG A 292 10.39 -6.45 4.58
CA ARG A 292 9.20 -5.70 5.00
C ARG A 292 8.31 -6.44 5.99
N TYR A 293 8.55 -7.73 6.27
CA TYR A 293 7.71 -8.52 7.18
C TYR A 293 7.54 -7.90 8.58
N PRO A 294 8.53 -7.23 9.18
CA PRO A 294 8.35 -6.55 10.46
C PRO A 294 7.28 -5.44 10.46
N MET A 295 6.82 -5.00 9.29
CA MET A 295 5.79 -3.97 9.11
C MET A 295 4.40 -4.54 8.78
N LEU A 296 4.30 -5.85 8.55
CA LEU A 296 3.06 -6.52 8.15
C LEU A 296 2.43 -7.25 9.35
N LEU A 297 1.13 -7.55 9.24
CA LEU A 297 0.48 -8.41 10.20
C LEU A 297 0.96 -9.86 10.03
N GLU A 298 0.97 -10.63 11.11
CA GLU A 298 1.35 -12.04 11.07
C GLU A 298 0.54 -12.88 10.04
N PRO A 299 -0.81 -12.74 9.94
CA PRO A 299 -1.59 -13.44 8.91
C PRO A 299 -1.19 -13.05 7.48
N ASP A 300 -0.78 -11.81 7.25
CA ASP A 300 -0.34 -11.34 5.94
C ASP A 300 1.02 -11.94 5.56
N VAL A 301 1.96 -11.99 6.51
CA VAL A 301 3.25 -12.67 6.34
C VAL A 301 3.02 -14.14 6.01
N HIS A 302 2.14 -14.83 6.74
CA HIS A 302 1.82 -16.24 6.50
C HIS A 302 1.22 -16.45 5.09
N ALA A 303 0.29 -15.58 4.68
CA ALA A 303 -0.32 -15.67 3.35
C ALA A 303 0.69 -15.40 2.22
N ILE A 304 1.63 -14.47 2.42
CA ILE A 304 2.72 -14.20 1.46
C ILE A 304 3.67 -15.39 1.37
N GLU A 305 4.14 -15.94 2.49
CA GLU A 305 5.01 -17.12 2.48
C GLU A 305 4.30 -18.35 1.90
N LYS A 306 3.00 -18.52 2.15
CA LYS A 306 2.20 -19.55 1.46
C LYS A 306 2.24 -19.36 -0.05
N ALA A 307 2.05 -18.13 -0.56
CA ALA A 307 2.17 -17.85 -1.98
C ALA A 307 3.59 -18.09 -2.53
N ILE A 308 4.63 -17.75 -1.75
CA ILE A 308 6.03 -18.03 -2.08
C ILE A 308 6.34 -19.54 -2.03
N GLY A 309 5.60 -20.34 -1.27
CA GLY A 309 5.78 -21.78 -1.20
C GLY A 309 5.12 -22.56 -2.35
N GLN A 310 4.28 -21.92 -3.16
CA GLN A 310 3.48 -22.58 -4.20
C GLN A 310 3.97 -22.23 -5.61
N PRO A 311 3.69 -23.06 -6.63
CA PRO A 311 3.88 -22.66 -8.03
C PRO A 311 2.99 -21.45 -8.37
N SER A 312 3.57 -20.43 -9.00
CA SER A 312 2.84 -19.26 -9.50
C SER A 312 1.93 -19.63 -10.67
N LEU A 313 0.97 -18.76 -11.00
CA LEU A 313 0.09 -18.95 -12.16
C LEU A 313 0.90 -19.12 -13.46
N ALA A 314 1.97 -18.34 -13.63
CA ALA A 314 2.83 -18.44 -14.79
C ALA A 314 3.58 -19.79 -14.86
N GLU A 315 4.03 -20.33 -13.72
CA GLU A 315 4.65 -21.66 -13.67
C GLU A 315 3.63 -22.76 -13.94
N LYS A 316 2.43 -22.69 -13.35
CA LYS A 316 1.36 -23.67 -13.58
C LYS A 316 0.92 -23.71 -15.04
N LEU A 317 0.72 -22.55 -15.67
CA LEU A 317 0.33 -22.50 -17.07
C LEU A 317 1.48 -23.00 -17.97
N ARG A 318 2.74 -22.65 -17.70
CA ARG A 318 3.87 -23.24 -18.43
C ARG A 318 3.93 -24.76 -18.28
N GLU A 319 3.67 -25.28 -17.09
CA GLU A 319 3.70 -26.72 -16.85
C GLU A 319 2.54 -27.44 -17.53
N ALA A 320 1.32 -26.88 -17.50
CA ALA A 320 0.19 -27.40 -18.27
C ALA A 320 0.55 -27.44 -19.76
N TRP A 321 1.03 -26.33 -20.32
CA TRP A 321 1.46 -26.29 -21.72
C TRP A 321 2.69 -27.16 -22.05
N ARG A 322 3.53 -27.55 -21.07
CA ARG A 322 4.66 -28.49 -21.26
C ARG A 322 4.22 -29.94 -21.21
N SER A 323 3.34 -30.28 -20.26
CA SER A 323 2.75 -31.60 -20.09
C SER A 323 1.76 -31.94 -21.22
N ASP A 324 1.14 -30.91 -21.82
CA ASP A 324 0.16 -30.99 -22.90
C ASP A 324 0.77 -30.92 -24.33
N LEU A 325 2.10 -31.07 -24.46
CA LEU A 325 2.79 -31.21 -25.76
C LEU A 325 2.75 -32.64 -26.32
N ARG A 326 1.80 -33.48 -25.90
CA ARG A 326 1.49 -34.74 -26.59
C ARG A 326 0.13 -34.59 -27.27
N ASP A 327 0.04 -35.15 -28.47
CA ASP A 327 -1.16 -35.21 -29.33
C ASP A 327 -2.42 -35.83 -28.66
N GLU A 328 -2.35 -36.18 -27.37
CA GLU A 328 -3.35 -36.87 -26.56
C GLU A 328 -4.36 -35.93 -25.88
N VAL A 329 -4.10 -34.62 -25.81
CA VAL A 329 -5.03 -33.65 -25.21
C VAL A 329 -6.06 -33.18 -26.22
N ASP A 330 -7.34 -33.29 -25.86
CA ASP A 330 -8.45 -32.90 -26.72
C ASP A 330 -8.49 -31.38 -27.01
N ALA A 331 -9.13 -31.02 -28.12
CA ALA A 331 -9.19 -29.62 -28.57
C ALA A 331 -9.95 -28.68 -27.61
N ALA A 332 -10.92 -29.20 -26.84
CA ALA A 332 -11.67 -28.39 -25.90
C ALA A 332 -10.81 -28.02 -24.68
N THR A 333 -9.99 -28.96 -24.20
CA THR A 333 -9.02 -28.73 -23.11
C THR A 333 -7.96 -27.72 -23.52
N LYS A 334 -7.41 -27.84 -24.75
CA LYS A 334 -6.49 -26.84 -25.32
C LYS A 334 -7.11 -25.45 -25.42
N ALA A 335 -8.38 -25.36 -25.85
CA ALA A 335 -9.11 -24.09 -25.91
C ALA A 335 -9.33 -23.48 -24.51
N ARG A 336 -9.64 -24.28 -23.49
CA ARG A 336 -9.79 -23.80 -22.10
C ARG A 336 -8.47 -23.28 -21.53
N LEU A 337 -7.38 -24.02 -21.72
CA LEU A 337 -6.03 -23.58 -21.33
C LEU A 337 -5.61 -22.28 -22.02
N ALA A 338 -5.91 -22.16 -23.32
CA ALA A 338 -5.67 -20.94 -24.07
C ALA A 338 -6.49 -19.77 -23.51
N ALA A 339 -7.78 -19.98 -23.21
CA ALA A 339 -8.63 -18.96 -22.60
C ALA A 339 -8.11 -18.53 -21.22
N THR A 340 -7.70 -19.46 -20.37
CA THR A 340 -7.10 -19.14 -19.06
C THR A 340 -5.80 -18.36 -19.22
N THR A 341 -4.94 -18.75 -20.17
CA THR A 341 -3.67 -18.07 -20.45
C THR A 341 -3.91 -16.64 -20.95
N MET A 342 -4.90 -16.43 -21.83
CA MET A 342 -5.31 -15.10 -22.29
C MET A 342 -5.89 -14.25 -21.16
N ALA A 343 -6.71 -14.82 -20.28
CA ALA A 343 -7.24 -14.12 -19.12
C ALA A 343 -6.13 -13.75 -18.11
N ALA A 344 -5.16 -14.64 -17.89
CA ALA A 344 -3.99 -14.38 -17.05
C ALA A 344 -3.12 -13.24 -17.60
N ARG A 345 -2.95 -13.20 -18.93
CA ARG A 345 -2.28 -12.09 -19.63
C ARG A 345 -3.01 -10.76 -19.42
N SER A 346 -4.35 -10.75 -19.49
CA SER A 346 -5.16 -9.55 -19.24
C SER A 346 -5.01 -9.05 -17.80
N LEU A 347 -5.08 -9.95 -16.81
CA LEU A 347 -4.84 -9.64 -15.41
C LEU A 347 -3.44 -9.07 -15.17
N TRP A 348 -2.41 -9.68 -15.77
CA TRP A 348 -1.04 -9.20 -15.69
C TRP A 348 -0.89 -7.79 -16.23
N ARG A 349 -1.46 -7.53 -17.43
CA ARG A 349 -1.46 -6.19 -18.04
C ARG A 349 -2.19 -5.17 -17.18
N ALA A 350 -3.36 -5.51 -16.62
CA ALA A 350 -4.09 -4.63 -15.72
C ALA A 350 -3.26 -4.29 -14.46
N THR A 351 -2.57 -5.29 -13.88
CA THR A 351 -1.65 -5.09 -12.75
C THR A 351 -0.49 -4.16 -13.12
N GLY A 352 0.12 -4.36 -14.30
CA GLY A 352 1.16 -3.48 -14.83
C GLY A 352 0.68 -2.04 -15.01
N ARG A 353 -0.52 -1.83 -15.56
CA ARG A 353 -1.12 -0.49 -15.70
C ARG A 353 -1.40 0.17 -14.35
N CYS A 354 -1.82 -0.58 -13.33
CA CYS A 354 -1.94 -0.06 -11.96
C CYS A 354 -0.58 0.39 -11.42
N SER A 355 0.47 -0.39 -11.64
CA SER A 355 1.83 0.00 -11.22
C SER A 355 2.29 1.29 -11.92
N SER A 356 1.94 1.48 -13.19
CA SER A 356 2.21 2.73 -13.92
C SER A 356 1.39 3.91 -13.38
N ALA A 357 0.12 3.70 -13.04
CA ALA A 357 -0.71 4.74 -12.42
C ALA A 357 -0.12 5.16 -11.05
N HIS A 358 0.29 4.19 -10.23
CA HIS A 358 0.98 4.45 -8.97
C HIS A 358 2.31 5.20 -9.17
N LEU A 359 3.12 4.83 -10.18
CA LEU A 359 4.33 5.58 -10.53
C LEU A 359 3.99 7.03 -10.93
N GLY A 360 2.89 7.24 -11.64
CA GLY A 360 2.37 8.59 -11.95
C GLY A 360 2.05 9.39 -10.68
N LEU A 361 1.38 8.78 -9.70
CA LEU A 361 1.12 9.40 -8.39
C LEU A 361 2.43 9.73 -7.66
N ALA A 362 3.37 8.77 -7.57
CA ALA A 362 4.65 8.97 -6.92
C ALA A 362 5.47 10.08 -7.60
N ARG A 363 5.48 10.15 -8.94
CA ARG A 363 6.11 11.26 -9.67
C ARG A 363 5.46 12.59 -9.35
N LYS A 364 4.13 12.66 -9.36
CA LYS A 364 3.39 13.89 -9.09
C LYS A 364 3.67 14.40 -7.68
N PHE A 365 3.52 13.54 -6.68
CA PHE A 365 3.52 13.95 -5.27
C PHE A 365 4.87 13.86 -4.58
N LEU A 366 5.75 12.94 -4.97
CA LEU A 366 7.04 12.72 -4.32
C LEU A 366 8.20 13.29 -5.16
N PHE A 367 8.38 12.80 -6.39
CA PHE A 367 9.63 13.06 -7.14
C PHE A 367 9.66 14.38 -7.92
N SER A 368 8.52 14.94 -8.32
CA SER A 368 8.51 16.21 -9.07
C SER A 368 8.93 17.41 -8.22
N HIS A 369 8.64 17.37 -6.91
CA HIS A 369 9.00 18.43 -5.96
C HIS A 369 10.47 18.39 -5.60
N LEU A 370 11.08 17.21 -5.52
CA LEU A 370 12.53 17.07 -5.38
C LEU A 370 13.31 17.78 -6.48
N ARG A 371 12.87 17.61 -7.74
CA ARG A 371 13.49 18.29 -8.89
C ARG A 371 13.38 19.82 -8.80
N LYS A 372 12.38 20.34 -8.08
CA LYS A 372 12.21 21.78 -7.82
C LYS A 372 13.05 22.23 -6.62
N GLN A 373 13.06 21.48 -5.52
CA GLN A 373 13.81 21.79 -4.30
C GLN A 373 15.33 21.73 -4.48
N ALA A 374 15.86 20.85 -5.34
CA ALA A 374 17.28 20.85 -5.70
C ALA A 374 17.76 22.21 -6.27
N ARG A 375 16.84 23.11 -6.63
CA ARG A 375 17.11 24.47 -7.12
C ARG A 375 16.95 25.56 -6.06
N THR A 376 16.52 25.24 -4.83
CA THR A 376 16.23 26.21 -3.76
C THR A 376 16.57 25.66 -2.37
N SER A 377 17.41 26.35 -1.61
CA SER A 377 17.75 26.00 -0.21
C SER A 377 16.49 26.01 0.66
N THR A 378 16.02 24.82 1.05
CA THR A 378 14.81 24.63 1.87
C THR A 378 15.24 24.24 3.29
N PRO A 379 14.54 24.68 4.36
CA PRO A 379 14.84 24.25 5.74
C PRO A 379 14.80 22.72 5.90
N PRO A 380 15.50 22.16 6.91
CA PRO A 380 15.48 20.74 7.18
C PRO A 380 14.08 20.26 7.54
N THR A 381 13.66 19.14 6.97
CA THR A 381 12.38 18.46 7.24
C THR A 381 12.62 17.18 8.04
N ALA A 382 11.67 16.75 8.88
CA ALA A 382 11.81 15.56 9.72
C ALA A 382 12.22 14.29 8.95
N VAL A 383 11.71 14.12 7.74
CA VAL A 383 12.07 13.03 6.83
C VAL A 383 12.73 13.64 5.59
N SER A 384 13.95 13.22 5.24
CA SER A 384 14.64 13.69 4.02
C SER A 384 13.75 13.46 2.80
N ASN A 385 13.55 14.47 1.95
CA ASN A 385 12.70 14.32 0.77
C ASN A 385 13.37 13.53 -0.36
N ASP A 386 14.66 13.22 -0.29
CA ASP A 386 15.48 12.69 -1.42
C ASP A 386 15.06 11.32 -1.94
N SER A 387 14.28 10.57 -1.15
CA SER A 387 13.74 9.27 -1.51
C SER A 387 12.35 9.05 -0.89
N GLY A 388 11.71 7.93 -1.21
CA GLY A 388 10.53 7.48 -0.46
C GLY A 388 10.87 7.24 1.00
N ILE A 389 9.85 7.26 1.88
CA ILE A 389 10.03 7.04 3.33
C ILE A 389 10.59 5.64 3.69
N THR A 390 10.64 4.72 2.73
CA THR A 390 11.28 3.40 2.82
C THR A 390 12.66 3.34 2.16
N GLY A 391 13.22 4.48 1.77
CA GLY A 391 14.49 4.59 1.03
C GLY A 391 14.39 4.29 -0.47
N MET A 392 13.20 3.93 -1.00
CA MET A 392 13.04 3.65 -2.43
C MET A 392 13.17 4.91 -3.29
N THR A 393 14.00 4.84 -4.33
CA THR A 393 14.19 5.94 -5.30
C THR A 393 13.16 5.91 -6.43
N GLU A 394 13.08 6.97 -7.25
CA GLU A 394 12.25 6.94 -8.47
C GLU A 394 12.64 5.77 -9.38
N GLN A 395 13.94 5.48 -9.50
CA GLN A 395 14.44 4.38 -10.34
C GLN A 395 13.98 3.01 -9.83
N ASP A 396 13.90 2.81 -8.51
CA ASP A 396 13.37 1.58 -7.94
C ASP A 396 11.91 1.36 -8.30
N VAL A 397 11.10 2.42 -8.20
CA VAL A 397 9.67 2.38 -8.55
C VAL A 397 9.47 2.17 -10.05
N VAL A 398 10.28 2.81 -10.89
CA VAL A 398 10.29 2.60 -12.36
C VAL A 398 10.62 1.15 -12.68
N ARG A 399 11.71 0.61 -12.13
CA ARG A 399 12.15 -0.77 -12.36
C ARG A 399 11.06 -1.78 -12.00
N LEU A 400 10.38 -1.59 -10.87
CA LEU A 400 9.26 -2.46 -10.48
C LEU A 400 8.06 -2.33 -11.43
N ALA A 401 7.72 -1.11 -11.85
CA ALA A 401 6.65 -0.89 -12.82
C ALA A 401 6.96 -1.55 -14.17
N GLU A 402 8.19 -1.42 -14.66
CA GLU A 402 8.63 -2.08 -15.90
C GLU A 402 8.58 -3.60 -15.79
N GLN A 403 9.02 -4.18 -14.65
CA GLN A 403 8.93 -5.62 -14.41
C GLN A 403 7.48 -6.12 -14.50
N ARG A 404 6.53 -5.38 -13.92
CA ARG A 404 5.08 -5.70 -13.96
C ARG A 404 4.43 -5.46 -15.33
N LEU A 405 5.15 -4.83 -16.27
CA LEU A 405 4.69 -4.64 -17.66
C LEU A 405 5.28 -5.65 -18.65
N ARG A 406 6.26 -6.46 -18.23
CA ARG A 406 6.86 -7.48 -19.11
C ARG A 406 5.83 -8.53 -19.53
N GLY A 407 5.90 -9.03 -20.76
CA GLY A 407 4.98 -10.04 -21.28
C GLY A 407 5.16 -11.45 -20.69
N VAL A 408 4.89 -11.65 -19.39
CA VAL A 408 5.13 -12.91 -18.67
C VAL A 408 4.32 -14.10 -19.20
N PHE A 409 3.19 -13.84 -19.86
CA PHE A 409 2.34 -14.86 -20.50
C PHE A 409 2.43 -14.82 -22.03
N ASP A 410 3.13 -13.84 -22.61
CA ASP A 410 3.28 -13.72 -24.07
C ASP A 410 4.20 -14.82 -24.64
N ASP A 411 5.13 -15.34 -23.85
CA ASP A 411 5.93 -16.51 -24.20
C ASP A 411 5.08 -17.77 -24.36
N ILE A 412 4.16 -18.03 -23.43
CA ILE A 412 3.25 -19.19 -23.47
C ILE A 412 2.36 -19.12 -24.72
N LEU A 413 1.72 -17.97 -24.94
CA LEU A 413 0.77 -17.79 -26.05
C LEU A 413 1.39 -17.93 -27.44
N ARG A 414 2.70 -17.67 -27.59
CA ARG A 414 3.42 -17.87 -28.87
C ARG A 414 3.49 -19.32 -29.32
N HIS A 415 3.28 -20.27 -28.41
CA HIS A 415 3.36 -21.70 -28.69
C HIS A 415 1.97 -22.37 -28.82
N VAL A 416 0.89 -21.61 -28.65
CA VAL A 416 -0.48 -22.09 -28.79
C VAL A 416 -0.89 -22.10 -30.26
N ASP A 417 -1.56 -23.16 -30.71
CA ASP A 417 -2.01 -23.25 -32.10
C ASP A 417 -3.12 -22.20 -32.41
N PRO A 418 -3.20 -21.67 -33.64
CA PRO A 418 -4.16 -20.63 -33.98
C PRO A 418 -5.63 -21.01 -33.76
N LYS A 419 -6.00 -22.29 -33.90
CA LYS A 419 -7.41 -22.71 -33.74
C LYS A 419 -7.82 -22.63 -32.28
N SER A 420 -6.94 -23.06 -31.36
CA SER A 420 -7.17 -22.93 -29.92
C SER A 420 -7.27 -21.47 -29.48
N LEU A 421 -6.47 -20.56 -30.06
CA LEU A 421 -6.57 -19.12 -29.79
C LEU A 421 -7.91 -18.53 -30.24
N VAL A 422 -8.37 -18.83 -31.46
CA VAL A 422 -9.68 -18.36 -31.96
C VAL A 422 -10.83 -18.90 -31.09
N ALA A 423 -10.77 -20.17 -30.71
CA ALA A 423 -11.77 -20.76 -29.82
C ALA A 423 -11.78 -20.10 -28.43
N ALA A 424 -10.60 -19.80 -27.88
CA ALA A 424 -10.44 -19.09 -26.62
C ALA A 424 -10.99 -17.66 -26.68
N GLU A 425 -10.71 -16.91 -27.75
CA GLU A 425 -11.27 -15.58 -27.96
C GLU A 425 -12.80 -15.61 -28.01
N ALA A 426 -13.38 -16.55 -28.76
CA ALA A 426 -14.82 -16.73 -28.84
C ALA A 426 -15.45 -17.15 -27.50
N GLU A 427 -14.73 -17.93 -26.68
CA GLU A 427 -15.16 -18.29 -25.33
C GLU A 427 -15.12 -17.10 -24.37
N LEU A 428 -14.03 -16.33 -24.37
CA LEU A 428 -13.90 -15.13 -23.55
C LEU A 428 -14.92 -14.05 -23.95
N GLY A 429 -15.14 -13.85 -25.24
CA GLY A 429 -16.10 -12.87 -25.77
C GLY A 429 -17.58 -13.22 -25.48
N ARG A 430 -17.89 -14.48 -25.16
CA ARG A 430 -19.24 -14.90 -24.75
C ARG A 430 -19.52 -14.66 -23.27
N ARG A 431 -18.49 -14.42 -22.46
CA ARG A 431 -18.64 -14.19 -21.02
C ARG A 431 -18.99 -12.74 -20.74
N PRO A 432 -19.91 -12.46 -19.81
CA PRO A 432 -20.12 -11.09 -19.35
C PRO A 432 -18.83 -10.58 -18.69
N SER A 433 -18.47 -9.35 -19.00
CA SER A 433 -17.38 -8.67 -18.29
C SER A 433 -17.86 -8.33 -16.88
N PRO A 434 -17.21 -8.83 -15.82
CA PRO A 434 -17.60 -8.52 -14.46
C PRO A 434 -17.38 -7.02 -14.18
N ALA A 435 -18.32 -6.39 -13.49
CA ALA A 435 -18.21 -5.00 -13.08
C ALA A 435 -17.74 -4.93 -11.62
N CYS A 436 -16.57 -4.35 -11.35
CA CYS A 436 -16.15 -4.06 -9.99
C CYS A 436 -16.57 -2.63 -9.62
N THR A 437 -17.26 -2.47 -8.50
CA THR A 437 -17.66 -1.16 -7.98
C THR A 437 -17.31 -1.00 -6.51
N LEU A 438 -17.08 0.25 -6.11
CA LEU A 438 -16.77 0.62 -4.73
C LEU A 438 -17.93 1.35 -4.09
N VAL A 439 -18.30 0.93 -2.89
CA VAL A 439 -19.27 1.61 -2.03
C VAL A 439 -18.57 2.01 -0.74
N VAL A 440 -18.81 3.25 -0.29
CA VAL A 440 -18.38 3.73 1.03
C VAL A 440 -19.65 3.99 1.84
N PRO A 441 -20.11 3.02 2.67
CA PRO A 441 -21.36 3.15 3.41
C PRO A 441 -21.39 4.43 4.25
N GLY A 442 -22.54 5.09 4.27
CA GLY A 442 -22.72 6.36 5.02
C GLY A 442 -22.16 7.61 4.33
N ILE A 443 -21.45 7.48 3.20
CA ILE A 443 -21.05 8.60 2.35
C ILE A 443 -21.92 8.60 1.10
N ASP A 444 -22.83 9.57 1.01
CA ASP A 444 -23.77 9.67 -0.11
C ASP A 444 -23.02 9.88 -1.43
N ALA A 445 -23.20 8.95 -2.37
CA ALA A 445 -22.56 8.97 -3.69
C ALA A 445 -22.89 10.25 -4.49
N GLY A 446 -23.97 10.95 -4.13
CA GLY A 446 -24.37 12.23 -4.71
C GLY A 446 -23.39 13.38 -4.51
N ARG A 447 -22.52 13.35 -3.48
CA ARG A 447 -21.51 14.42 -3.25
C ARG A 447 -20.22 14.25 -4.04
N VAL A 448 -20.00 13.10 -4.70
CA VAL A 448 -18.79 12.80 -5.49
C VAL A 448 -19.08 12.80 -7.00
N ARG A 449 -20.35 12.93 -7.40
CA ARG A 449 -20.80 12.82 -8.81
C ARG A 449 -20.68 14.07 -9.68
N ASP A 450 -20.17 15.20 -9.16
CA ASP A 450 -19.85 16.39 -9.97
C ASP A 450 -18.48 16.30 -10.64
N LEU A 451 -18.11 15.10 -11.12
CA LEU A 451 -17.04 14.91 -12.09
C LEU A 451 -17.70 14.66 -13.45
N PRO A 452 -17.33 15.37 -14.51
CA PRO A 452 -17.97 15.22 -15.80
C PRO A 452 -17.71 13.82 -16.36
N ASN A 453 -18.71 12.95 -16.21
CA ASN A 453 -18.86 11.71 -16.96
C ASN A 453 -19.06 12.06 -18.44
N ARG A 454 -17.98 12.29 -19.19
CA ARG A 454 -18.01 12.08 -20.64
C ARG A 454 -17.77 10.61 -20.89
N ARG A 455 -18.88 9.88 -21.12
CA ARG A 455 -18.86 8.65 -21.90
C ARG A 455 -18.17 8.96 -23.24
N CYS A 456 -16.92 8.51 -23.42
CA CYS A 456 -16.34 8.43 -24.75
C CYS A 456 -16.95 7.22 -25.45
N GLY A 457 -18.05 7.46 -26.16
CA GLY A 457 -18.40 6.65 -27.32
C GLY A 457 -17.47 7.02 -28.48
N ASP A 458 -16.96 5.98 -29.13
CA ASP A 458 -16.36 5.93 -30.47
C ASP A 458 -15.51 7.13 -30.92
N ARG A 459 -14.19 6.95 -30.85
CA ARG A 459 -13.29 7.29 -31.95
C ARG A 459 -11.97 6.51 -31.83
N THR A 460 -11.68 5.81 -32.90
CA THR A 460 -10.44 5.14 -33.25
C THR A 460 -9.21 6.04 -33.09
N SER A 461 -8.11 5.42 -32.63
CA SER A 461 -6.71 5.81 -32.75
C SER A 461 -6.33 7.23 -32.31
N GLU A 462 -5.71 7.34 -31.13
CA GLU A 462 -4.48 8.12 -30.98
C GLU A 462 -3.76 7.72 -29.68
N SER A 463 -2.44 7.64 -29.78
CA SER A 463 -1.48 7.07 -28.85
C SER A 463 -1.54 7.61 -27.42
N GLY A 464 -1.81 6.71 -26.46
CA GLY A 464 -1.57 6.92 -25.03
C GLY A 464 -0.07 6.92 -24.72
N GLN A 465 0.62 8.00 -25.07
CA GLN A 465 1.92 8.35 -24.51
C GLN A 465 1.69 9.42 -23.45
N PHE A 466 1.84 9.06 -22.17
CA PHE A 466 2.29 10.06 -21.20
C PHE A 466 3.65 10.54 -21.69
N ALA A 467 3.69 11.76 -22.24
CA ALA A 467 4.88 12.37 -22.78
C ALA A 467 6.01 12.29 -21.74
N LEU A 468 7.06 11.56 -22.10
CA LEU A 468 8.38 11.77 -21.54
C LEU A 468 8.73 13.24 -21.76
N ASP A 469 9.24 13.89 -20.72
CA ASP A 469 9.83 15.21 -20.82
C ASP A 469 10.83 15.22 -22.00
N PRO A 470 10.66 16.08 -23.03
CA PRO A 470 11.53 16.11 -24.21
C PRO A 470 12.96 16.57 -23.89
N SER A 471 13.28 16.92 -22.64
CA SER A 471 14.61 17.37 -22.22
C SER A 471 15.59 16.26 -21.81
N VAL A 472 15.20 14.98 -21.90
CA VAL A 472 16.10 13.84 -21.63
C VAL A 472 16.38 13.06 -22.91
N PRO A 473 17.61 13.10 -23.48
CA PRO A 473 17.93 12.25 -24.62
C PRO A 473 17.88 10.77 -24.20
N PRO A 474 17.34 9.88 -25.05
CA PRO A 474 17.26 8.46 -24.72
C PRO A 474 18.67 7.87 -24.53
N PRO A 475 18.85 6.93 -23.58
CA PRO A 475 20.13 6.24 -23.41
C PRO A 475 20.44 5.45 -24.69
N ARG A 476 21.62 5.69 -25.26
CA ARG A 476 22.13 4.92 -26.40
C ARG A 476 22.36 3.47 -25.94
N VAL A 477 21.55 2.56 -26.44
CA VAL A 477 21.80 1.12 -26.35
C VAL A 477 22.96 0.81 -27.30
N ARG A 478 24.17 0.55 -26.77
CA ARG A 478 25.24 -0.07 -27.55
C ARG A 478 24.90 -1.56 -27.69
N GLY A 479 24.63 -1.99 -28.93
CA GLY A 479 24.49 -3.39 -29.27
C GLY A 479 25.83 -4.14 -29.18
N PRO A 480 25.80 -5.48 -29.09
CA PRO A 480 27.00 -6.29 -29.02
C PRO A 480 27.57 -6.49 -30.42
N GLY A 481 28.83 -6.09 -30.62
CA GLY A 481 29.61 -6.41 -31.82
C GLY A 481 29.76 -5.25 -32.79
N GLU A 482 30.80 -4.45 -32.59
CA GLU A 482 31.50 -3.74 -33.65
C GLU A 482 32.92 -3.42 -33.16
N ASP A 483 33.78 -4.44 -33.28
CA ASP A 483 35.23 -4.28 -33.29
C ASP A 483 35.65 -3.99 -34.74
N ARG A 484 36.35 -2.86 -34.97
CA ARG A 484 37.66 -2.74 -35.67
C ARG A 484 37.90 -1.41 -36.43
N CYS A 485 39.14 -0.92 -36.25
CA CYS A 485 39.98 -0.03 -37.09
C CYS A 485 39.61 1.46 -37.14
N GLY A 486 40.52 2.45 -36.99
CA GLY A 486 41.98 2.53 -36.82
C GLY A 486 42.36 3.89 -36.17
N LEU A 487 43.52 4.00 -35.49
CA LEU A 487 44.73 4.76 -35.92
C LEU A 487 44.46 6.27 -36.15
N ASP A 488 45.04 7.26 -35.44
CA ASP A 488 46.45 7.53 -35.08
C ASP A 488 46.60 8.62 -33.99
N GLY A 489 47.78 8.70 -33.37
CA GLY A 489 48.35 9.87 -32.66
C GLY A 489 48.39 9.75 -31.13
N GLU A 490 49.43 9.16 -30.52
CA GLU A 490 50.63 9.84 -29.99
C GLU A 490 50.26 11.05 -29.10
N ASP A 491 50.35 10.97 -27.78
CA ASP A 491 51.62 11.22 -27.07
C ASP A 491 51.81 10.41 -25.76
N VAL A 492 53.09 10.24 -25.44
CA VAL A 492 53.71 9.29 -24.52
C VAL A 492 54.32 10.04 -23.30
N VAL A 493 53.86 9.68 -22.07
CA VAL A 493 54.67 9.30 -20.87
C VAL A 493 55.41 10.41 -20.08
N PRO A 494 55.83 10.25 -18.78
CA PRO A 494 55.75 9.12 -17.83
C PRO A 494 55.19 9.40 -16.41
N ALA A 495 55.03 8.26 -15.72
CA ALA A 495 54.76 8.03 -14.30
C ALA A 495 55.94 8.21 -13.32
N ALA A 496 55.62 8.25 -12.02
CA ALA A 496 56.38 7.69 -10.88
C ALA A 496 55.34 7.28 -9.81
N ALA A 497 55.16 6.00 -9.42
CA ALA A 497 55.95 5.17 -8.47
C ALA A 497 56.16 5.86 -7.11
N GLY A 498 55.97 5.31 -5.92
CA GLY A 498 55.62 4.00 -5.32
C GLY A 498 55.45 4.29 -3.81
N GLU A 499 55.01 3.43 -2.89
CA GLU A 499 54.94 1.96 -2.78
C GLU A 499 53.61 1.54 -2.13
#